data_AF-A0A954C1E4-F1
#
_entry.id   AF-A0A954C1E4-F1
#
_cell.length_a   1.000
_cell.length_b   1.000
_cell.length_c   1.000
_cell.angle_alpha   90.00
_cell.angle_beta   90.00
_cell.angle_gamma   90.00
#
_symmetry.space_group_name_H-M   'P 1'
#
loop_
_entity.id
_entity.type
_entity.pdbx_description
1 polymer ?
#
loop_
_entity_poly.entity_id
_entity_poly.type
_entity_poly.pdbx_seq_one_letter_code
_entity_poly.pdbx_strand_id
1 'polypeptide(L)'
;MEPLLVIAIMGGVFALAIAAARSHHAHQVRELDRLAALLGGTVRTDAGWFASLDRTRVRGTYERHAVEVQYEVRGSGKSKRTYAVVQVRVRAAIADFRIRPAGVLKRIGRWLGLVSDTKTGNERVDDAFILDGRPDALAGLFAQGEAERHLRALFREQGASEVALRGGTLSIRFQVNGVARAKVASAILNLVSLAKLCDRKPIEVRIKGAAPGAKRFGWTGGTEHAMCPYCRDQIESAEELPLSACSSCHTVHHTECLEEAGGCTVFGCGGGRRAGERVR
;
A
#
# COMPACT_ATOMS: atom_id res chain seq x y z
N MET A 1 42.28 10.76 45.73
CA MET A 1 41.35 11.59 44.93
C MET A 1 40.26 12.07 45.85
N GLU A 2 40.09 13.38 45.98
CA GLU A 2 39.04 13.95 46.82
C GLU A 2 37.66 13.63 46.23
N PRO A 3 36.66 13.26 47.06
CA PRO A 3 35.32 12.84 46.61
C PRO A 3 34.60 13.91 45.75
N LEU A 4 34.92 15.19 45.95
CA LEU A 4 34.36 16.30 45.18
C LEU A 4 34.73 16.25 43.69
N LEU A 5 35.94 15.81 43.34
CA LEU A 5 36.37 15.71 41.95
C LEU A 5 35.58 14.63 41.19
N VAL A 6 35.32 13.48 41.83
CA VAL A 6 34.54 12.38 41.25
C VAL A 6 33.09 12.83 41.00
N ILE A 7 32.48 13.53 41.97
CA ILE A 7 31.13 14.07 41.83
C ILE A 7 31.06 15.08 40.69
N ALA A 8 32.04 15.99 40.57
CA ALA A 8 32.09 16.97 39.50
C ALA A 8 32.20 16.31 38.11
N ILE A 9 33.06 15.30 37.98
CA ILE A 9 33.21 14.53 36.74
C ILE A 9 31.91 13.80 36.38
N MET A 10 31.31 13.11 37.34
CA MET A 10 30.03 12.41 37.13
C MET A 10 28.90 13.38 36.74
N GLY A 11 28.82 14.54 37.40
CA GLY A 11 27.87 15.60 37.07
C GLY A 11 28.07 16.12 35.65
N GLY A 12 29.32 16.35 35.23
CA GLY A 12 29.66 16.77 33.87
C GLY A 12 29.26 15.75 32.81
N VAL A 13 29.57 14.46 33.02
CA VAL A 13 29.18 13.36 32.12
C VAL A 13 27.66 13.25 32.02
N PHE A 14 26.95 13.36 33.15
CA PHE A 14 25.49 13.30 33.18
C PHE A 14 24.85 14.49 32.45
N ALA A 15 25.35 15.70 32.65
CA ALA A 15 24.88 16.89 31.94
C ALA A 15 25.10 16.77 30.42
N LEU A 16 26.26 16.27 30.00
CA LEU A 16 26.56 16.02 28.59
C LEU A 16 25.62 14.97 27.97
N ALA A 17 25.34 13.88 28.70
CA ALA A 17 24.39 12.86 28.26
C ALA A 17 22.97 13.42 28.09
N ILE A 18 22.51 14.28 29.02
CA ILE A 18 21.22 14.99 28.90
C ILE A 18 21.21 15.92 27.69
N ALA A 19 22.28 16.70 27.48
CA ALA A 19 22.38 17.61 26.35
C ALA A 19 22.35 16.86 25.00
N ALA A 20 23.09 15.75 24.90
CA ALA A 20 23.08 14.89 23.73
C ALA A 20 21.70 14.28 23.47
N ALA A 21 21.02 13.80 24.53
CA ALA A 21 19.66 13.27 24.43
C ALA A 21 18.65 14.35 23.95
N ARG A 22 18.75 15.59 24.47
CA ARG A 22 17.92 16.72 24.05
C ARG A 22 18.16 17.11 22.59
N SER A 23 19.43 17.16 22.17
CA SER A 23 19.80 17.45 20.78
C SER A 23 19.26 16.37 19.84
N HIS A 24 19.40 15.10 20.22
CA HIS A 24 18.87 13.97 19.45
C HIS A 24 17.34 14.01 19.35
N HIS A 25 16.63 14.26 20.46
CA HIS A 25 15.19 14.41 20.48
C HIS A 25 14.73 15.59 19.62
N ALA A 26 15.36 16.76 19.75
CA ALA A 26 15.05 17.92 18.93
C ALA A 26 15.28 17.67 17.43
N HIS A 27 16.31 16.89 17.08
CA HIS A 27 16.52 16.45 15.71
C HIS A 27 15.39 15.51 15.23
N GLN A 28 14.97 14.54 16.04
CA GLN A 28 13.86 13.64 15.70
C GLN A 28 12.54 14.41 15.48
N VAL A 29 12.21 15.34 16.37
CA VAL A 29 11.01 16.19 16.24
C VAL A 29 11.05 16.98 14.94
N ARG A 30 12.17 17.65 14.62
CA ARG A 30 12.31 18.38 13.34
C ARG A 30 12.14 17.48 12.11
N GLU A 31 12.65 16.26 12.15
CA GLU A 31 12.48 15.31 11.04
C GLU A 31 11.02 14.82 10.92
N LEU A 32 10.31 14.64 12.04
CA LEU A 32 8.88 14.34 12.05
C LEU A 32 8.05 15.51 11.53
N ASP A 33 8.37 16.74 11.91
CA ASP A 33 7.69 17.95 11.42
C ASP A 33 7.89 18.10 9.91
N ARG A 34 9.11 17.87 9.42
CA ARG A 34 9.40 17.85 7.97
C ARG A 34 8.64 16.76 7.23
N LEU A 35 8.49 15.58 7.85
CA LEU A 35 7.70 14.49 7.29
C LEU A 35 6.21 14.85 7.27
N ALA A 36 5.67 15.44 8.33
CA ALA A 36 4.30 15.92 8.37
C ALA A 36 4.04 17.00 7.32
N ALA A 37 4.98 17.95 7.16
CA ALA A 37 4.90 18.98 6.13
C ALA A 37 4.87 18.39 4.72
N LEU A 38 5.69 17.36 4.43
CA LEU A 38 5.65 16.64 3.16
C LEU A 38 4.26 16.03 2.89
N LEU A 39 3.57 15.59 3.93
CA LEU A 39 2.24 14.99 3.84
C LEU A 39 1.11 16.03 3.98
N GLY A 40 1.40 17.33 4.02
CA GLY A 40 0.39 18.36 4.34
C GLY A 40 -0.40 18.03 5.61
N GLY A 41 0.25 17.42 6.59
CA GLY A 41 -0.37 16.70 7.70
C GLY A 41 0.06 17.19 9.08
N THR A 42 -0.23 16.37 10.09
CA THR A 42 0.10 16.64 11.50
C THR A 42 0.83 15.46 12.13
N VAL A 43 1.69 15.77 13.11
CA VAL A 43 2.33 14.79 13.99
C VAL A 43 1.49 14.65 15.26
N ARG A 44 1.25 13.42 15.70
CA ARG A 44 0.72 13.11 17.03
C ARG A 44 1.70 12.20 17.77
N THR A 45 2.14 12.66 18.92
CA THR A 45 2.97 11.90 19.86
C THR A 45 2.19 11.70 21.14
N ASP A 46 1.88 10.45 21.47
CA ASP A 46 1.08 10.11 22.66
C ASP A 46 1.89 10.12 23.98
N ALA A 47 3.14 10.59 23.97
CA ALA A 47 4.02 10.51 25.14
C ALA A 47 4.79 11.83 25.38
N GLY A 48 5.06 12.11 26.66
CA GLY A 48 5.77 13.30 27.11
C GLY A 48 7.25 13.33 26.72
N TRP A 49 8.01 14.26 27.29
CA TRP A 49 9.43 14.55 26.97
C TRP A 49 10.37 13.34 26.73
N PHE A 50 10.11 12.19 27.36
CA PHE A 50 10.92 10.96 27.24
C PHE A 50 10.32 9.90 26.31
N ALA A 51 9.32 10.27 25.50
CA ALA A 51 8.68 9.40 24.54
C ALA A 51 9.71 8.77 23.61
N SER A 52 9.90 7.46 23.71
CA SER A 52 10.50 6.72 22.61
C SER A 52 9.63 6.89 21.36
N LEU A 53 10.21 6.75 20.17
CA LEU A 53 9.47 6.73 18.90
C LEU A 53 8.30 5.72 18.87
N ASP A 54 8.29 4.74 19.78
CA ASP A 54 7.12 3.90 20.04
C ASP A 54 5.89 4.77 20.31
N ARG A 55 4.86 4.65 19.46
CA ARG A 55 3.60 5.42 19.47
C ARG A 55 3.65 6.81 18.83
N THR A 56 4.73 7.17 18.14
CA THR A 56 4.69 8.34 17.25
C THR A 56 3.89 7.99 15.99
N ARG A 57 2.87 8.81 15.69
CA ARG A 57 2.08 8.74 14.45
C ARG A 57 2.17 10.04 13.68
N VAL A 58 2.42 9.94 12.39
CA VAL A 58 2.34 11.07 11.45
C VAL A 58 1.18 10.77 10.50
N ARG A 59 0.21 11.69 10.40
CA ARG A 59 -0.95 11.54 9.53
C ARG A 59 -1.02 12.72 8.58
N GLY A 60 -1.38 12.48 7.33
CA GLY A 60 -1.60 13.53 6.35
C GLY A 60 -2.20 13.00 5.06
N THR A 61 -2.08 13.79 4.01
CA THR A 61 -2.52 13.44 2.66
C THR A 61 -1.41 13.68 1.67
N TYR A 62 -1.09 12.68 0.84
CA TYR A 62 -0.14 12.81 -0.26
C TYR A 62 -0.85 12.42 -1.56
N GLU A 63 -0.83 13.32 -2.55
CA GLU A 63 -1.52 13.13 -3.85
C GLU A 63 -2.96 12.59 -3.69
N ARG A 64 -3.75 13.22 -2.82
CA ARG A 64 -5.16 12.86 -2.52
C ARG A 64 -5.37 11.52 -1.79
N HIS A 65 -4.31 10.82 -1.39
CA HIS A 65 -4.39 9.61 -0.57
C HIS A 65 -4.13 9.94 0.89
N ALA A 66 -4.94 9.39 1.80
CA ALA A 66 -4.66 9.50 3.23
C ALA A 66 -3.47 8.59 3.57
N VAL A 67 -2.45 9.16 4.21
CA VAL A 67 -1.22 8.46 4.59
C VAL A 67 -1.05 8.51 6.10
N GLU A 68 -0.71 7.38 6.70
CA GLU A 68 -0.33 7.26 8.11
C GLU A 68 1.03 6.57 8.22
N VAL A 69 1.93 7.15 9.01
CA VAL A 69 3.20 6.54 9.40
C VAL A 69 3.18 6.33 10.89
N GLN A 70 3.31 5.08 11.33
CA GLN A 70 3.45 4.71 12.73
C GLN A 70 4.84 4.13 12.97
N TYR A 71 5.49 4.53 14.06
CA TYR A 71 6.72 3.92 14.51
C TYR A 71 6.44 2.90 15.62
N GLU A 72 6.95 1.68 15.45
CA GLU A 72 6.90 0.60 16.43
C GLU A 72 8.31 0.29 16.90
N VAL A 73 8.51 0.09 18.21
CA VAL A 73 9.78 -0.41 18.72
C VAL A 73 9.59 -1.80 19.30
N ARG A 74 10.37 -2.78 18.83
CA ARG A 74 10.30 -4.17 19.28
C ARG A 74 11.62 -4.63 19.88
N GLY A 75 11.55 -5.51 20.88
CA GLY A 75 12.69 -6.04 21.61
C GLY A 75 13.10 -5.21 22.84
N SER A 76 14.04 -5.74 23.61
CA SER A 76 14.57 -5.12 24.85
C SER A 76 16.09 -4.93 24.77
N GLY A 77 16.62 -3.97 25.54
CA GLY A 77 18.07 -3.75 25.67
C GLY A 77 18.78 -3.57 24.32
N LYS A 78 19.83 -4.38 24.08
CA LYS A 78 20.67 -4.32 22.88
C LYS A 78 20.00 -4.85 21.61
N SER A 79 18.90 -5.61 21.72
CA SER A 79 18.16 -6.14 20.56
C SER A 79 16.97 -5.26 20.18
N LYS A 80 16.87 -4.05 20.72
CA LYS A 80 15.82 -3.08 20.41
C LYS A 80 15.92 -2.65 18.94
N ARG A 81 14.84 -2.82 18.18
CA ARG A 81 14.74 -2.43 16.78
C ARG A 81 13.53 -1.55 16.55
N THR A 82 13.71 -0.46 15.80
CA THR A 82 12.63 0.44 15.40
C THR A 82 12.15 0.08 14.01
N TYR A 83 10.83 0.03 13.85
CA TYR A 83 10.15 -0.23 12.60
C TYR A 83 9.27 0.95 12.25
N ALA A 84 9.23 1.31 10.96
CA ALA A 84 8.21 2.18 10.41
C ALA A 84 7.13 1.31 9.76
N VAL A 85 5.88 1.62 10.07
CA VAL A 85 4.69 1.07 9.42
C VAL A 85 4.06 2.20 8.64
N VAL A 86 4.05 2.09 7.31
CA VAL A 86 3.44 3.08 6.44
C VAL A 86 2.15 2.49 5.90
N GLN A 87 1.07 3.26 6.00
CA GLN A 87 -0.26 2.90 5.55
C GLN A 87 -0.80 3.97 4.61
N VAL A 88 -1.40 3.55 3.50
CA VAL A 88 -2.02 4.41 2.49
C VAL A 88 -3.44 3.90 2.26
N ARG A 89 -4.43 4.79 2.34
CA ARG A 89 -5.82 4.45 2.04
C ARG A 89 -6.03 4.36 0.53
N VAL A 90 -6.55 3.23 0.08
CA VAL A 90 -7.02 2.98 -1.28
C VAL A 90 -8.54 3.20 -1.29
N ARG A 91 -9.02 4.10 -2.15
CA ARG A 91 -10.42 4.58 -2.09
C ARG A 91 -11.38 3.51 -2.57
N ALA A 92 -11.01 2.80 -3.63
CA ALA A 92 -11.84 1.77 -4.25
C ALA A 92 -11.00 0.56 -4.62
N ALA A 93 -10.42 -0.08 -3.60
CA ALA A 93 -9.54 -1.23 -3.76
C ALA A 93 -10.12 -2.34 -4.66
N ILE A 94 -9.25 -2.92 -5.47
CA ILE A 94 -9.56 -3.98 -6.45
C ILE A 94 -9.78 -5.34 -5.80
N ALA A 95 -8.94 -5.69 -4.81
CA ALA A 95 -8.96 -6.93 -4.05
C ALA A 95 -7.95 -6.81 -2.90
N ASP A 96 -8.16 -7.61 -1.86
CA ASP A 96 -7.15 -7.79 -0.82
C ASP A 96 -6.02 -8.70 -1.32
N PHE A 97 -4.78 -8.38 -0.95
CA PHE A 97 -3.62 -9.19 -1.27
C PHE A 97 -2.50 -9.01 -0.23
N ARG A 98 -1.53 -9.92 -0.29
CA ARG A 98 -0.29 -9.90 0.47
C ARG A 98 0.85 -10.37 -0.41
N ILE A 99 1.89 -9.57 -0.48
CA ILE A 99 3.07 -9.79 -1.32
C ILE A 99 4.29 -9.80 -0.40
N ARG A 100 5.13 -10.83 -0.55
CA ARG A 100 6.40 -10.97 0.19
C ARG A 100 7.54 -11.20 -0.81
N PRO A 101 8.78 -10.77 -0.51
CA PRO A 101 9.91 -11.12 -1.36
C PRO A 101 10.11 -12.64 -1.34
N ALA A 102 10.42 -13.21 -2.50
CA ALA A 102 10.82 -14.59 -2.60
C ALA A 102 12.21 -14.78 -1.96
N GLY A 103 12.26 -15.43 -0.79
CA GLY A 103 13.51 -15.86 -0.18
C GLY A 103 14.02 -17.18 -0.79
N VAL A 104 15.25 -17.57 -0.43
CA VAL A 104 15.87 -18.85 -0.83
C VAL A 104 14.99 -20.06 -0.46
N LEU A 105 14.25 -19.96 0.65
CA LEU A 105 13.34 -21.01 1.14
C LEU A 105 12.07 -21.21 0.30
N LYS A 106 11.77 -20.32 -0.66
CA LYS A 106 10.58 -20.44 -1.51
C LYS A 106 10.59 -21.71 -2.37
N ARG A 107 11.76 -22.15 -2.86
CA ARG A 107 11.87 -23.38 -3.65
C ARG A 107 11.46 -24.60 -2.83
N ILE A 108 11.87 -24.64 -1.56
CA ILE A 108 11.54 -25.73 -0.63
C ILE A 108 10.07 -25.66 -0.24
N GLY A 109 9.56 -24.46 0.09
CA GLY A 109 8.16 -24.28 0.49
C GLY A 109 7.16 -24.62 -0.61
N ARG A 110 7.46 -24.31 -1.88
CA ARG A 110 6.64 -24.70 -3.05
C ARG A 110 6.61 -26.22 -3.22
N TRP A 111 7.75 -26.89 -3.07
CA TRP A 111 7.84 -28.35 -3.18
C TRP A 111 7.01 -29.07 -2.10
N LEU A 112 6.92 -28.51 -0.90
CA LEU A 112 6.16 -29.08 0.22
C LEU A 112 4.68 -28.67 0.25
N GLY A 113 4.20 -27.82 -0.67
CA GLY A 113 2.82 -27.33 -0.67
C GLY A 113 2.45 -26.46 0.55
N LEU A 114 3.44 -25.96 1.30
CA LEU A 114 3.23 -25.23 2.56
C LEU A 114 2.93 -23.74 2.37
N VAL A 115 3.07 -23.23 1.17
CA VAL A 115 2.89 -21.80 0.87
C VAL A 115 1.85 -21.65 -0.22
N SER A 116 0.73 -21.01 0.11
CA SER A 116 -0.21 -20.49 -0.89
C SER A 116 0.52 -19.42 -1.71
N ASP A 117 0.75 -19.71 -2.98
CA ASP A 117 1.47 -18.84 -3.90
C ASP A 117 0.69 -18.75 -5.22
N THR A 118 -0.03 -17.64 -5.37
CA THR A 118 -0.87 -17.36 -6.52
C THR A 118 -0.02 -16.98 -7.71
N LYS A 119 -0.21 -17.64 -8.85
CA LYS A 119 0.48 -17.33 -10.11
C LYS A 119 -0.15 -16.14 -10.81
N THR A 120 0.70 -15.25 -11.33
CA THR A 120 0.28 -14.10 -12.15
C THR A 120 0.36 -14.39 -13.64
N GLY A 121 1.09 -15.45 -14.03
CA GLY A 121 1.42 -15.72 -15.43
C GLY A 121 2.66 -14.96 -15.92
N ASN A 122 3.25 -14.10 -15.09
CA ASN A 122 4.51 -13.43 -15.36
C ASN A 122 5.62 -14.13 -14.56
N GLU A 123 6.46 -14.91 -15.22
CA GLU A 123 7.52 -15.71 -14.59
C GLU A 123 8.48 -14.84 -13.75
N ARG A 124 8.81 -13.64 -14.23
CA ARG A 124 9.69 -12.70 -13.51
C ARG A 124 9.11 -12.25 -12.17
N VAL A 125 7.80 -12.00 -12.13
CA VAL A 125 7.05 -11.63 -10.91
C VAL A 125 6.91 -12.86 -10.01
N ASP A 126 6.47 -13.97 -10.59
CA ASP A 126 6.22 -15.23 -9.91
C ASP A 126 7.50 -15.85 -9.34
N ASP A 127 8.68 -15.47 -9.80
CA ASP A 127 9.95 -15.83 -9.19
C ASP A 127 10.37 -14.85 -8.10
N ALA A 128 10.18 -13.55 -8.33
CA ALA A 128 10.61 -12.51 -7.40
C ALA A 128 9.77 -12.39 -6.13
N PHE A 129 8.49 -12.76 -6.16
CA PHE A 129 7.57 -12.55 -5.05
C PHE A 129 6.76 -13.80 -4.69
N ILE A 130 6.38 -13.94 -3.43
CA ILE A 130 5.34 -14.87 -2.98
C ILE A 130 4.05 -14.06 -2.90
N LEU A 131 3.04 -14.51 -3.63
CA LEU A 131 1.79 -13.77 -3.80
C LEU A 131 0.64 -14.52 -3.13
N ASP A 132 -0.09 -13.83 -2.28
CA ASP A 132 -1.29 -14.35 -1.64
C ASP A 132 -2.44 -13.38 -1.93
N GLY A 133 -3.47 -13.88 -2.62
CA GLY A 133 -4.55 -13.07 -3.17
C GLY A 133 -5.16 -13.72 -4.41
N ARG A 134 -6.11 -13.04 -5.03
CA ARG A 134 -6.78 -13.58 -6.23
C ARG A 134 -5.87 -13.53 -7.47
N PRO A 135 -5.81 -14.61 -8.27
CA PRO A 135 -5.01 -14.67 -9.49
C PRO A 135 -5.29 -13.50 -10.44
N ASP A 136 -6.56 -13.25 -10.76
CA ASP A 136 -6.93 -12.25 -11.78
C ASP A 136 -6.57 -10.83 -11.36
N ALA A 137 -6.78 -10.51 -10.08
CA ALA A 137 -6.47 -9.18 -9.54
C ALA A 137 -4.96 -8.93 -9.51
N LEU A 138 -4.18 -9.94 -9.12
CA LEU A 138 -2.72 -9.86 -9.11
C LEU A 138 -2.17 -9.79 -10.53
N ALA A 139 -2.61 -10.68 -11.41
CA ALA A 139 -2.19 -10.66 -12.81
C ALA A 139 -2.56 -9.33 -13.49
N GLY A 140 -3.71 -8.74 -13.13
CA GLY A 140 -4.10 -7.41 -13.55
C GLY A 140 -3.17 -6.30 -13.03
N LEU A 141 -2.86 -6.31 -11.73
CA LEU A 141 -1.92 -5.38 -11.09
C LEU A 141 -0.52 -5.43 -11.74
N PHE A 142 -0.09 -6.60 -12.20
CA PHE A 142 1.23 -6.81 -12.79
C PHE A 142 1.28 -6.73 -14.31
N ALA A 143 0.15 -6.54 -15.00
CA ALA A 143 0.07 -6.57 -16.47
C ALA A 143 1.02 -5.55 -17.13
N GLN A 144 1.24 -4.40 -16.50
CA GLN A 144 2.04 -3.29 -17.05
C GLN A 144 3.45 -3.20 -16.45
N GLY A 145 3.82 -4.11 -15.53
CA GLY A 145 5.15 -4.12 -14.89
C GLY A 145 5.42 -2.97 -13.90
N GLU A 146 4.58 -1.93 -13.85
CA GLU A 146 4.76 -0.80 -12.93
C GLU A 146 4.69 -1.21 -11.47
N ALA A 147 3.72 -2.05 -11.11
CA ALA A 147 3.59 -2.58 -9.75
C ALA A 147 4.85 -3.32 -9.32
N GLU A 148 5.45 -4.11 -10.22
CA GLU A 148 6.69 -4.82 -9.95
C GLU A 148 7.84 -3.85 -9.64
N ARG A 149 7.98 -2.76 -10.42
CA ARG A 149 9.01 -1.74 -10.18
C ARG A 149 8.90 -1.16 -8.76
N HIS A 150 7.70 -0.76 -8.35
CA HIS A 150 7.46 -0.20 -7.01
C HIS A 150 7.67 -1.23 -5.89
N LEU A 151 7.21 -2.47 -6.09
CA LEU A 151 7.44 -3.54 -5.12
C LEU A 151 8.92 -3.88 -4.95
N ARG A 152 9.70 -3.90 -6.05
CA ARG A 152 11.15 -4.12 -5.98
C ARG A 152 11.84 -3.02 -5.20
N ALA A 153 11.48 -1.76 -5.40
CA ALA A 153 12.00 -0.66 -4.60
C ALA A 153 11.68 -0.91 -3.11
N LEU A 154 10.39 -1.11 -2.77
CA LEU A 154 9.92 -1.36 -1.40
C LEU A 154 10.68 -2.49 -0.70
N PHE A 155 10.91 -3.60 -1.39
CA PHE A 155 11.63 -4.74 -0.81
C PHE A 155 13.15 -4.57 -0.77
N ARG A 156 13.78 -4.10 -1.86
CA ARG A 156 15.26 -4.05 -1.96
C ARG A 156 15.86 -2.81 -1.31
N GLU A 157 15.25 -1.65 -1.52
CA GLU A 157 15.79 -0.37 -1.06
C GLU A 157 15.26 -0.01 0.33
N GLN A 158 13.96 -0.20 0.56
CA GLN A 158 13.36 0.10 1.87
C GLN A 158 13.45 -1.08 2.84
N GLY A 159 13.71 -2.30 2.37
CA GLY A 159 13.80 -3.48 3.22
C GLY A 159 12.45 -3.85 3.84
N ALA A 160 11.35 -3.62 3.12
CA ALA A 160 10.04 -4.11 3.53
C ALA A 160 10.07 -5.64 3.60
N SER A 161 9.37 -6.21 4.58
CA SER A 161 9.19 -7.66 4.66
C SER A 161 7.91 -8.13 3.96
N GLU A 162 6.94 -7.23 3.84
CA GLU A 162 5.61 -7.50 3.32
C GLU A 162 4.99 -6.20 2.78
N VAL A 163 4.23 -6.32 1.70
CA VAL A 163 3.30 -5.31 1.19
C VAL A 163 1.91 -5.93 1.17
N ALA A 164 0.94 -5.32 1.84
CA ALA A 164 -0.40 -5.89 1.96
C ALA A 164 -1.49 -4.84 1.74
N LEU A 165 -2.49 -5.19 0.95
CA LEU A 165 -3.74 -4.45 0.82
C LEU A 165 -4.83 -5.22 1.55
N ARG A 166 -5.40 -4.61 2.60
CA ARG A 166 -6.50 -5.21 3.39
C ARG A 166 -7.57 -4.20 3.70
N GLY A 167 -8.82 -4.51 3.35
CA GLY A 167 -9.97 -3.65 3.64
C GLY A 167 -9.84 -2.23 3.10
N GLY A 168 -9.13 -2.04 1.98
CA GLY A 168 -8.83 -0.73 1.39
C GLY A 168 -7.64 0.02 1.99
N THR A 169 -6.80 -0.63 2.80
CA THR A 169 -5.56 -0.02 3.31
C THR A 169 -4.35 -0.80 2.81
N LEU A 170 -3.52 -0.12 2.04
CA LEU A 170 -2.24 -0.63 1.57
C LEU A 170 -1.17 -0.32 2.62
N SER A 171 -0.35 -1.29 2.99
CA SER A 171 0.59 -1.14 4.10
C SER A 171 1.90 -1.89 3.89
N ILE A 172 2.96 -1.37 4.50
CA ILE A 172 4.28 -1.98 4.59
C ILE A 172 4.85 -1.82 6.00
N ARG A 173 5.79 -2.70 6.35
CA ARG A 173 6.62 -2.58 7.55
C ARG A 173 8.08 -2.79 7.18
N PHE A 174 8.96 -1.90 7.65
CA PHE A 174 10.40 -2.01 7.46
C PHE A 174 11.20 -1.45 8.64
N GLN A 175 12.43 -1.92 8.81
CA GLN A 175 13.32 -1.46 9.88
C GLN A 175 13.94 -0.09 9.53
N VAL A 176 14.03 0.78 10.53
CA VAL A 176 14.60 2.13 10.45
C VAL A 176 15.53 2.41 11.63
N ASN A 177 16.52 3.29 11.41
CA ASN A 177 17.36 3.84 12.47
C ASN A 177 16.84 5.25 12.78
N GLY A 178 16.11 5.42 13.88
CA GLY A 178 15.43 6.67 14.20
C GLY A 178 14.23 6.94 13.27
N VAL A 179 14.04 8.21 12.87
CA VAL A 179 12.96 8.63 11.96
C VAL A 179 13.25 8.25 10.50
N ALA A 180 14.54 8.30 10.08
CA ALA A 180 14.98 7.97 8.72
C ALA A 180 14.12 8.61 7.60
N ARG A 181 13.88 9.92 7.68
CA ARG A 181 12.93 10.67 6.82
C ARG A 181 13.03 10.35 5.34
N ALA A 182 14.23 10.34 4.76
CA ALA A 182 14.42 10.06 3.33
C ALA A 182 13.91 8.66 2.93
N LYS A 183 14.19 7.65 3.77
CA LYS A 183 13.75 6.28 3.56
C LYS A 183 12.23 6.16 3.69
N VAL A 184 11.64 6.81 4.69
CA VAL A 184 10.17 6.84 4.90
C VAL A 184 9.47 7.58 3.77
N ALA A 185 9.98 8.73 3.33
CA ALA A 185 9.44 9.49 2.21
C ALA A 185 9.47 8.66 0.91
N SER A 186 10.60 8.02 0.61
CA SER A 186 10.72 7.11 -0.55
C SER A 186 9.73 5.93 -0.46
N ALA A 187 9.51 5.38 0.73
CA ALA A 187 8.52 4.34 0.95
C ALA A 187 7.08 4.84 0.69
N ILE A 188 6.75 6.05 1.15
CA ILE A 188 5.43 6.68 0.91
C ILE A 188 5.21 6.90 -0.59
N LEU A 189 6.20 7.42 -1.31
CA LEU A 189 6.11 7.64 -2.76
C LEU A 189 5.77 6.34 -3.49
N ASN A 190 6.54 5.27 -3.24
CA ASN A 190 6.30 3.97 -3.87
C ASN A 190 4.94 3.36 -3.46
N LEU A 191 4.55 3.52 -2.20
CA LEU A 191 3.28 2.97 -1.70
C LEU A 191 2.07 3.74 -2.23
N VAL A 192 2.16 5.07 -2.41
CA VAL A 192 1.11 5.88 -3.02
C VAL A 192 1.00 5.58 -4.52
N SER A 193 2.12 5.44 -5.24
CA SER A 193 2.08 4.96 -6.62
C SER A 193 1.42 3.60 -6.74
N LEU A 194 1.76 2.65 -5.87
CA LEU A 194 1.11 1.33 -5.85
C LEU A 194 -0.39 1.42 -5.47
N ALA A 195 -0.77 2.33 -4.57
CA ALA A 195 -2.16 2.58 -4.23
C ALA A 195 -2.97 3.09 -5.44
N LYS A 196 -2.40 3.98 -6.27
CA LYS A 196 -3.02 4.43 -7.53
C LYS A 196 -3.26 3.26 -8.50
N LEU A 197 -2.32 2.31 -8.60
CA LEU A 197 -2.49 1.10 -9.41
C LEU A 197 -3.62 0.19 -8.87
N CYS A 198 -3.89 0.26 -7.57
CA CYS A 198 -4.94 -0.51 -6.89
C CYS A 198 -6.31 0.17 -6.85
N ASP A 199 -6.42 1.43 -7.27
CA ASP A 199 -7.66 2.20 -7.24
C ASP A 199 -8.54 1.89 -8.46
N ARG A 200 -9.86 1.75 -8.22
CA ARG A 200 -10.87 1.88 -9.28
C ARG A 200 -11.25 3.35 -9.42
N LYS A 201 -11.37 3.86 -10.64
CA LYS A 201 -11.84 5.23 -10.88
C LYS A 201 -13.29 5.22 -11.34
N PRO A 202 -14.15 6.11 -10.81
CA PRO A 202 -15.43 6.35 -11.46
C PRO A 202 -15.17 6.88 -12.86
N ILE A 203 -15.89 6.32 -13.84
CA ILE A 203 -15.93 6.83 -15.20
C ILE A 203 -17.38 7.15 -15.55
N GLU A 204 -17.57 8.29 -16.20
CA GLU A 204 -18.84 8.59 -16.83
C GLU A 204 -18.84 7.92 -18.19
N VAL A 205 -19.61 6.85 -18.31
CA VAL A 205 -19.86 6.16 -19.57
C VAL A 205 -21.33 6.27 -19.91
N ARG A 206 -21.62 6.71 -21.13
CA ARG A 206 -22.96 6.68 -21.72
C ARG A 206 -23.25 5.26 -22.20
N ILE A 207 -23.63 4.39 -21.29
CA ILE A 207 -24.14 3.07 -21.65
C ILE A 207 -25.53 3.26 -22.29
N LYS A 208 -25.74 2.69 -23.48
CA LYS A 208 -27.04 2.71 -24.15
C LYS A 208 -28.10 2.12 -23.21
N GLY A 209 -29.12 2.90 -22.86
CA GLY A 209 -30.18 2.50 -21.90
C GLY A 209 -29.90 2.82 -20.43
N ALA A 210 -28.72 3.31 -20.06
CA ALA A 210 -28.50 3.81 -18.70
C ALA A 210 -29.18 5.17 -18.50
N ALA A 211 -29.76 5.38 -17.32
CA ALA A 211 -30.33 6.67 -16.95
C ALA A 211 -29.26 7.78 -17.08
N PRO A 212 -29.63 8.97 -17.60
CA PRO A 212 -28.73 10.12 -17.66
C PRO A 212 -28.08 10.39 -16.30
N GLY A 213 -26.75 10.51 -16.27
CA GLY A 213 -25.99 10.79 -15.05
C GLY A 213 -25.63 9.58 -14.17
N ALA A 214 -25.92 8.35 -14.62
CA ALA A 214 -25.52 7.15 -13.89
C ALA A 214 -23.99 6.99 -13.87
N LYS A 215 -23.38 7.22 -12.69
CA LYS A 215 -21.95 6.98 -12.48
C LYS A 215 -21.65 5.48 -12.52
N ARG A 216 -20.65 5.09 -13.30
CA ARG A 216 -20.12 3.73 -13.35
C ARG A 216 -18.66 3.73 -12.94
N PHE A 217 -18.13 2.56 -12.64
CA PHE A 217 -16.75 2.42 -12.19
C PHE A 217 -15.93 1.68 -13.23
N GLY A 218 -14.78 2.23 -13.58
CA GLY A 218 -13.79 1.61 -14.42
C GLY A 218 -12.64 1.15 -13.53
N TRP A 219 -12.13 -0.03 -13.78
CA TRP A 219 -10.86 -0.42 -13.17
C TRP A 219 -9.74 0.13 -14.04
N THR A 220 -8.84 0.97 -13.53
CA THR A 220 -7.84 1.58 -14.42
C THR A 220 -6.58 0.76 -14.59
N GLY A 221 -6.32 -0.20 -13.69
CA GLY A 221 -5.06 -0.97 -13.70
C GLY A 221 -3.80 -0.08 -13.66
N GLY A 222 -3.91 1.17 -13.22
CA GLY A 222 -2.82 2.15 -13.24
C GLY A 222 -2.80 3.15 -14.40
N THR A 223 -3.68 3.00 -15.41
CA THR A 223 -3.72 3.93 -16.55
C THR A 223 -4.61 5.16 -16.29
N GLU A 224 -4.62 6.07 -17.26
CA GLU A 224 -5.58 7.17 -17.30
C GLU A 224 -6.98 6.71 -17.74
N HIS A 225 -7.09 5.52 -18.33
CA HIS A 225 -8.32 4.98 -18.89
C HIS A 225 -8.91 3.88 -18.02
N ALA A 226 -10.19 3.58 -18.22
CA ALA A 226 -10.78 2.39 -17.64
C ALA A 226 -10.39 1.17 -18.47
N MET A 227 -10.25 0.03 -17.80
CA MET A 227 -9.92 -1.27 -18.35
C MET A 227 -11.03 -2.24 -17.96
N CYS A 228 -11.42 -3.11 -18.89
CA CYS A 228 -12.36 -4.19 -18.62
C CYS A 228 -11.72 -5.19 -17.63
N PRO A 229 -12.34 -5.47 -16.46
CA PRO A 229 -11.76 -6.42 -15.50
C PRO A 229 -11.65 -7.87 -15.98
N TYR A 230 -12.22 -8.22 -17.13
CA TYR A 230 -12.15 -9.54 -17.74
C TYR A 230 -10.99 -9.63 -18.74
N CYS A 231 -11.12 -9.02 -19.92
CA CYS A 231 -10.10 -9.09 -20.97
C CYS A 231 -8.87 -8.21 -20.70
N ARG A 232 -9.00 -7.21 -19.80
CA ARG A 232 -7.97 -6.20 -19.51
C ARG A 232 -7.65 -5.26 -20.67
N ASP A 233 -8.52 -5.19 -21.67
CA ASP A 233 -8.46 -4.16 -22.70
C ASP A 233 -9.10 -2.87 -22.21
N GLN A 234 -8.72 -1.77 -22.86
CA GLN A 234 -9.24 -0.45 -22.55
C GLN A 234 -10.74 -0.39 -22.86
N ILE A 235 -11.51 0.15 -21.92
CA ILE A 235 -12.88 0.58 -22.16
C ILE A 235 -12.76 1.95 -22.82
N GLU A 236 -12.77 1.96 -24.14
CA GLU A 236 -12.85 3.18 -24.94
C GLU A 236 -14.18 3.90 -24.66
N SER A 237 -14.23 5.21 -24.89
CA SER A 237 -15.43 6.01 -24.65
C SER A 237 -16.66 5.32 -25.26
N ALA A 238 -17.78 5.31 -24.53
CA ALA A 238 -18.97 4.47 -24.75
C ALA A 238 -19.69 4.57 -26.12
N GLU A 239 -19.11 5.26 -27.09
CA GLU A 239 -19.67 5.45 -28.42
C GLU A 239 -19.39 4.26 -29.37
N GLU A 240 -18.35 3.46 -29.13
CA GLU A 240 -17.89 2.48 -30.14
C GLU A 240 -18.19 1.01 -29.82
N LEU A 241 -18.34 0.62 -28.54
CA LEU A 241 -18.58 -0.78 -28.15
C LEU A 241 -19.75 -0.93 -27.18
N PRO A 242 -20.51 -2.05 -27.24
CA PRO A 242 -21.52 -2.34 -26.23
C PRO A 242 -20.85 -2.56 -24.88
N LEU A 243 -21.12 -1.65 -23.95
CA LEU A 243 -20.65 -1.73 -22.56
C LEU A 243 -21.79 -2.19 -21.65
N SER A 244 -21.46 -3.04 -20.68
CA SER A 244 -22.38 -3.47 -19.63
C SER A 244 -21.77 -3.17 -18.26
N ALA A 245 -22.58 -2.65 -17.35
CA ALA A 245 -22.16 -2.44 -15.97
C ALA A 245 -22.76 -3.49 -15.06
N CYS A 246 -21.97 -3.97 -14.10
CA CYS A 246 -22.48 -4.84 -13.06
C CYS A 246 -23.60 -4.15 -12.27
N SER A 247 -24.72 -4.83 -12.06
CA SER A 247 -25.85 -4.32 -11.27
C SER A 247 -25.51 -4.09 -9.78
N SER A 248 -24.54 -4.82 -9.23
CA SER A 248 -24.17 -4.76 -7.81
C SER A 248 -23.07 -3.73 -7.51
N CYS A 249 -21.95 -3.76 -8.25
CA CYS A 249 -20.81 -2.87 -7.99
C CYS A 249 -20.64 -1.75 -9.03
N HIS A 250 -21.51 -1.70 -10.04
CA HIS A 250 -21.49 -0.73 -11.14
C HIS A 250 -20.17 -0.65 -11.91
N THR A 251 -19.33 -1.69 -11.82
CA THR A 251 -18.10 -1.77 -12.61
C THR A 251 -18.45 -2.09 -14.06
N VAL A 252 -17.83 -1.37 -14.99
CA VAL A 252 -18.04 -1.48 -16.44
C VAL A 252 -17.20 -2.61 -17.00
N HIS A 253 -17.79 -3.34 -17.95
CA HIS A 253 -17.19 -4.39 -18.75
C HIS A 253 -17.60 -4.18 -20.20
N HIS A 254 -16.87 -4.77 -21.15
CA HIS A 254 -17.45 -5.06 -22.46
C HIS A 254 -18.62 -6.02 -22.25
N THR A 255 -19.72 -5.81 -22.97
CA THR A 255 -20.91 -6.66 -22.83
C THR A 255 -20.58 -8.12 -23.07
N GLU A 256 -19.84 -8.43 -24.13
CA GLU A 256 -19.38 -9.79 -24.44
C GLU A 256 -18.56 -10.39 -23.29
N CYS A 257 -17.64 -9.62 -22.72
CA CYS A 257 -16.79 -10.07 -21.62
C CYS A 257 -17.59 -10.37 -20.35
N LEU A 258 -18.64 -9.59 -20.07
CA LEU A 258 -19.50 -9.81 -18.91
C LEU A 258 -20.37 -11.06 -19.10
N GLU A 259 -20.87 -11.27 -20.32
CA GLU A 259 -21.67 -12.45 -20.69
C GLU A 259 -20.82 -13.72 -20.68
N GLU A 260 -19.62 -13.68 -21.28
CA GLU A 260 -18.67 -14.79 -21.33
C GLU A 260 -18.21 -15.21 -19.93
N ALA A 261 -17.93 -14.24 -19.05
CA ALA A 261 -17.59 -14.53 -17.66
C ALA A 261 -18.79 -15.00 -16.82
N GLY A 262 -20.02 -14.92 -17.35
CA GLY A 262 -21.25 -15.22 -16.62
C GLY A 262 -21.60 -14.22 -15.52
N GLY A 263 -20.96 -13.05 -15.50
CA GLY A 263 -21.19 -12.01 -14.49
C GLY A 263 -19.93 -11.20 -14.15
N CYS A 264 -20.05 -10.35 -13.11
CA CYS A 264 -18.97 -9.44 -12.74
C CYS A 264 -17.77 -10.19 -12.12
N THR A 265 -16.58 -9.99 -12.67
CA THR A 265 -15.33 -10.61 -12.21
C THR A 265 -14.65 -9.88 -11.03
N VAL A 266 -15.21 -8.74 -10.61
CA VAL A 266 -14.72 -7.95 -9.47
C VAL A 266 -14.99 -8.71 -8.15
N PHE A 267 -13.98 -8.79 -7.27
CA PHE A 267 -14.10 -9.54 -6.01
C PHE A 267 -15.12 -8.95 -5.06
N GLY A 268 -15.81 -9.82 -4.31
CA GLY A 268 -16.81 -9.41 -3.33
C GLY A 268 -18.06 -8.78 -3.96
N CYS A 269 -18.09 -8.69 -5.29
CA CYS A 269 -19.29 -8.31 -6.00
C CYS A 269 -20.24 -9.51 -6.03
N GLY A 270 -21.39 -9.38 -5.39
CA GLY A 270 -22.45 -10.40 -5.44
C GLY A 270 -23.15 -10.52 -6.80
N GLY A 271 -22.76 -9.69 -7.78
CA GLY A 271 -23.35 -9.63 -9.11
C GLY A 271 -22.98 -10.80 -10.05
N GLY A 272 -22.27 -11.81 -9.57
CA GLY A 272 -21.75 -12.90 -10.41
C GLY A 272 -22.73 -14.01 -10.78
N ARG A 273 -23.98 -14.06 -10.26
CA ARG A 273 -24.91 -15.18 -10.52
C ARG A 273 -26.40 -14.81 -10.42
N ARG A 274 -26.85 -13.77 -11.13
CA ARG A 274 -28.27 -13.63 -11.46
C ARG A 274 -28.41 -13.42 -12.96
N ALA A 275 -29.09 -14.36 -13.60
CA ALA A 275 -29.45 -14.33 -15.00
C ALA A 275 -29.95 -12.92 -15.39
N GLY A 276 -29.45 -12.43 -16.52
CA GLY A 276 -29.49 -11.03 -16.91
C GLY A 276 -30.85 -10.36 -16.78
N GLU A 277 -30.86 -9.28 -16.02
CA GLU A 277 -31.76 -8.17 -16.28
C GLU A 277 -31.17 -7.41 -17.49
N ARG A 278 -31.58 -7.83 -18.70
CA ARG A 278 -31.32 -7.05 -19.91
C ARG A 278 -32.06 -5.74 -19.76
N VAL A 279 -31.33 -4.65 -19.48
CA VAL A 279 -31.84 -3.29 -19.66
C VAL A 279 -32.17 -3.15 -21.14
N ARG A 280 -33.46 -3.17 -21.46
CA ARG A 280 -33.98 -2.83 -22.79
C ARG A 280 -34.15 -1.33 -22.89
#